data_AF-A0A8T4DJ58-F1
#
_entry.id   AF-A0A8T4DJ58-F1
#
_cell.length_a   1.000
_cell.length_b   1.000
_cell.length_c   1.000
_cell.angle_alpha   90.00
_cell.angle_beta   90.00
_cell.angle_gamma   90.00
#
_symmetry.space_group_name_H-M   'P 1'
#
loop_
_entity.id
_entity.type
_entity.pdbx_description
1 polymer ?
#
loop_
_entity_poly.entity_id
_entity_poly.type
_entity_poly.pdbx_seq_one_letter_code
_entity_poly.pdbx_strand_id
1 'polypeptide(L)'
;VRDLEEYDGISARPWEDMHHCLSKSDIVINCTTVGMEGCKGHLPIGPNDLDEGKVVMDIVYDPLWTGLLETARNAGSLVINGLEMLVHQGAISFERWTGLKPPISVMKDAIEKHLMVNFHEGSNIPDRVHG
;
A
#
# COMPACT_ATOMS: atom_id res chain seq x y z
N VAL A 1 26.28 -0.21 -3.64
CA VAL A 1 25.09 -0.47 -2.81
C VAL A 1 25.61 -1.32 -1.65
N ARG A 2 25.40 -0.91 -0.40
CA ARG A 2 25.82 -1.74 0.75
C ARG A 2 24.98 -3.02 0.74
N ASP A 3 25.58 -4.14 1.09
CA ASP A 3 24.83 -5.38 1.22
C ASP A 3 23.88 -5.24 2.40
N LEU A 4 22.61 -5.59 2.21
CA LEU A 4 21.60 -5.46 3.25
C LEU A 4 21.88 -6.43 4.42
N GLU A 5 22.64 -7.50 4.15
CA GLU A 5 23.08 -8.48 5.13
C GLU A 5 24.08 -7.92 6.16
N GLU A 6 24.62 -6.71 5.94
CA GLU A 6 25.49 -6.04 6.92
C GLU A 6 24.72 -5.49 8.13
N TYR A 7 23.39 -5.43 8.07
CA TYR A 7 22.54 -4.94 9.16
C TYR A 7 21.92 -6.10 9.95
N ASP A 8 22.02 -6.03 11.27
CA ASP A 8 21.42 -7.03 12.16
C ASP A 8 19.88 -7.06 12.00
N GLY A 9 19.31 -8.26 11.96
CA GLY A 9 17.88 -8.47 11.76
C GLY A 9 17.37 -8.34 10.32
N ILE A 10 18.24 -8.17 9.31
CA ILE A 10 17.87 -8.16 7.89
C ILE A 10 18.34 -9.44 7.21
N SER A 11 17.46 -10.04 6.40
CA SER A 11 17.83 -11.16 5.54
C SER A 11 17.19 -11.02 4.16
N ALA A 12 17.96 -11.25 3.10
CA ALA A 12 17.41 -11.45 1.77
C ALA A 12 17.02 -12.93 1.59
N ARG A 13 15.93 -13.19 0.87
CA ARG A 13 15.46 -14.53 0.55
C ARG A 13 15.15 -14.64 -0.95
N PRO A 14 15.41 -15.80 -1.58
CA PRO A 14 14.96 -16.05 -2.93
C PRO A 14 13.43 -15.87 -3.05
N TRP A 15 12.96 -15.54 -4.25
CA TRP A 15 11.53 -15.31 -4.49
C TRP A 15 10.68 -16.56 -4.19
N GLU A 16 11.26 -17.74 -4.39
CA GLU A 16 10.64 -19.04 -4.18
C GLU A 16 10.31 -19.30 -2.70
N ASP A 17 11.01 -18.65 -1.77
CA ASP A 17 10.80 -18.78 -0.33
C ASP A 17 9.67 -17.87 0.21
N MET A 18 8.99 -17.11 -0.67
CA MET A 18 8.01 -16.09 -0.27
C MET A 18 6.93 -16.62 0.67
N HIS A 19 6.30 -17.77 0.37
CA HIS A 19 5.25 -18.34 1.22
C HIS A 19 5.77 -18.75 2.61
N HIS A 20 7.01 -19.26 2.69
CA HIS A 20 7.64 -19.56 3.97
C HIS A 20 7.85 -18.29 4.79
N CYS A 21 8.31 -17.21 4.14
CA CYS A 21 8.48 -15.91 4.78
C CYS A 21 7.14 -15.34 5.26
N LEU A 22 6.11 -15.35 4.42
CA LEU A 22 4.76 -14.89 4.75
C LEU A 22 4.19 -15.62 5.98
N SER A 23 4.40 -16.94 6.07
CA SER A 23 3.93 -17.74 7.23
C SER A 23 4.55 -17.30 8.57
N LYS A 24 5.72 -16.66 8.54
CA LYS A 24 6.48 -16.22 9.71
C LYS A 24 6.41 -14.70 9.95
N SER A 25 5.76 -13.96 9.06
CA SER A 25 5.69 -12.50 9.12
C SER A 25 4.39 -12.04 9.77
N ASP A 26 4.51 -11.08 10.69
CA ASP A 26 3.38 -10.34 11.25
C ASP A 26 3.00 -9.14 10.35
N ILE A 27 3.98 -8.59 9.63
CA ILE A 27 3.80 -7.44 8.73
C ILE A 27 4.32 -7.78 7.34
N VAL A 28 3.51 -7.50 6.33
CA VAL A 28 3.83 -7.69 4.91
C VAL A 28 3.71 -6.35 4.20
N ILE A 29 4.77 -5.94 3.50
CA ILE A 29 4.80 -4.66 2.78
C ILE A 29 5.16 -4.92 1.31
N ASN A 30 4.26 -4.60 0.38
CA ASN A 30 4.60 -4.55 -1.03
C ASN A 30 5.33 -3.25 -1.34
N CYS A 31 6.60 -3.36 -1.71
CA CYS A 31 7.44 -2.25 -2.17
C CYS A 31 7.72 -2.31 -3.68
N THR A 32 6.99 -3.14 -4.43
CA THR A 32 7.12 -3.28 -5.88
C THR A 32 6.07 -2.42 -6.60
N THR A 33 6.14 -2.39 -7.94
CA THR A 33 5.11 -1.74 -8.77
C THR A 33 3.94 -2.67 -9.12
N VAL A 34 3.96 -3.94 -8.69
CA VAL A 34 2.87 -4.88 -8.95
C VAL A 34 1.62 -4.41 -8.20
N GLY A 35 0.51 -4.23 -8.92
CA GLY A 35 -0.73 -3.65 -8.38
C GLY A 35 -1.00 -2.22 -8.83
N MET A 36 0.01 -1.51 -9.35
CA MET A 36 -0.15 -0.18 -9.95
C MET A 36 -0.86 -0.27 -11.31
N GLU A 37 -1.66 0.73 -11.66
CA GLU A 37 -2.33 0.77 -12.97
C GLU A 37 -1.32 0.68 -14.13
N GLY A 38 -1.63 -0.14 -15.13
CA GLY A 38 -0.77 -0.38 -16.29
C GLY A 38 0.44 -1.29 -16.05
N CYS A 39 0.73 -1.68 -14.80
CA CYS A 39 1.78 -2.65 -14.50
C CYS A 39 1.31 -4.10 -14.71
N LYS A 40 2.13 -4.89 -15.43
CA LYS A 40 1.87 -6.31 -15.65
C LYS A 40 2.44 -7.13 -14.51
N GLY A 41 1.70 -8.15 -14.08
CA GLY A 41 2.13 -9.08 -13.04
C GLY A 41 1.08 -9.21 -11.94
N HIS A 42 1.24 -10.22 -11.11
CA HIS A 42 0.48 -10.41 -9.88
C HIS A 42 1.43 -10.93 -8.82
N LEU A 43 1.19 -10.54 -7.57
CA LEU A 43 1.86 -11.17 -6.44
C LEU A 43 1.23 -12.56 -6.26
N PRO A 44 2.01 -13.64 -6.16
CA PRO A 44 1.49 -14.99 -5.90
C PRO A 44 1.09 -15.14 -4.43
N ILE A 45 0.29 -14.21 -3.91
CA ILE A 45 -0.22 -14.17 -2.54
C ILE A 45 -1.72 -14.41 -2.63
N GLY A 46 -2.16 -15.55 -2.11
CA GLY A 46 -3.55 -15.94 -2.05
C GLY A 46 -4.18 -15.71 -0.66
N PRO A 47 -5.49 -15.94 -0.53
CA PRO A 47 -6.20 -15.79 0.75
C PRO A 47 -5.64 -16.67 1.87
N ASN A 48 -5.05 -17.83 1.56
CA ASN A 48 -4.50 -18.75 2.55
C ASN A 48 -3.11 -18.32 3.07
N ASP A 49 -2.50 -17.31 2.46
CA ASP A 49 -1.21 -16.76 2.90
C ASP A 49 -1.38 -15.65 3.95
N LEU A 50 -2.63 -15.21 4.17
CA LEU A 50 -3.00 -14.05 4.98
C LEU A 50 -4.08 -14.44 5.99
N ASP A 51 -4.14 -13.70 7.10
CA ASP A 51 -5.07 -13.95 8.20
C ASP A 51 -5.27 -12.69 9.05
N GLU A 52 -6.14 -12.77 10.05
CA GLU A 52 -6.46 -11.68 10.99
C GLU A 52 -5.28 -11.24 11.88
N GLY A 53 -4.22 -12.05 12.00
CA GLY A 53 -3.01 -11.73 12.74
C GLY A 53 -2.00 -10.90 11.96
N LYS A 54 -2.23 -10.67 10.66
CA LYS A 54 -1.29 -9.94 9.78
C LYS A 54 -1.69 -8.49 9.53
N VAL A 55 -0.67 -7.65 9.39
CA VAL A 55 -0.78 -6.30 8.82
C VAL A 55 -0.23 -6.30 7.41
N VAL A 56 -1.01 -5.87 6.43
CA VAL A 56 -0.61 -5.79 5.03
C VAL A 56 -0.62 -4.35 4.57
N MET A 57 0.52 -3.90 4.08
CA MET A 57 0.70 -2.57 3.51
C MET A 57 1.12 -2.66 2.04
N ASP A 58 0.61 -1.75 1.23
CA ASP A 58 1.06 -1.57 -0.16
C ASP A 58 1.48 -0.12 -0.37
N ILE A 59 2.69 0.12 -0.90
CA ILE A 59 3.14 1.49 -1.19
C ILE A 59 2.47 2.09 -2.43
N VAL A 60 1.83 1.24 -3.25
CA VAL A 60 1.00 1.69 -4.37
C VAL A 60 -0.19 2.49 -3.82
N TYR A 61 -0.38 3.69 -4.36
CA TYR A 61 -1.48 4.59 -4.00
C TYR A 61 -2.42 4.90 -5.18
N ASP A 62 -2.09 4.43 -6.38
CA ASP A 62 -2.92 4.56 -7.58
C ASP A 62 -2.91 3.24 -8.39
N PRO A 63 -3.98 2.42 -8.29
CA PRO A 63 -5.20 2.63 -7.49
C PRO A 63 -4.97 2.50 -5.97
N LEU A 64 -5.87 3.07 -5.16
CA LEU A 64 -5.82 2.96 -3.68
C LEU A 64 -6.07 1.54 -3.16
N TRP A 65 -6.80 0.73 -3.92
CA TRP A 65 -7.10 -0.66 -3.59
C TRP A 65 -6.46 -1.55 -4.63
N THR A 66 -5.31 -2.13 -4.28
CA THR A 66 -4.63 -3.13 -5.12
C THR A 66 -5.19 -4.51 -4.86
N GLY A 67 -4.95 -5.45 -5.78
CA GLY A 67 -5.36 -6.85 -5.58
C GLY A 67 -4.77 -7.49 -4.31
N LEU A 68 -3.59 -7.05 -3.85
CA LEU A 68 -3.01 -7.48 -2.58
C LEU A 68 -3.87 -6.99 -1.40
N LEU A 69 -4.21 -5.70 -1.37
CA LEU A 69 -5.01 -5.11 -0.29
C LEU A 69 -6.43 -5.69 -0.26
N GLU A 70 -7.03 -5.96 -1.42
CA GLU A 70 -8.33 -6.65 -1.50
C GLU A 70 -8.25 -8.08 -0.96
N THR A 71 -7.21 -8.83 -1.35
CA THR A 71 -6.99 -10.21 -0.85
C THR A 71 -6.79 -10.22 0.66
N ALA A 72 -5.96 -9.32 1.17
CA ALA A 72 -5.69 -9.16 2.61
C ALA A 72 -6.94 -8.80 3.40
N ARG A 73 -7.72 -7.83 2.91
CA ARG A 73 -8.98 -7.42 3.53
C ARG A 73 -9.99 -8.58 3.58
N ASN A 74 -10.09 -9.36 2.51
CA ASN A 74 -10.97 -10.52 2.45
C ASN A 74 -10.52 -11.67 3.37
N ALA A 75 -9.22 -11.79 3.64
CA ALA A 75 -8.64 -12.73 4.59
C ALA A 75 -8.72 -12.26 6.06
N GLY A 76 -9.19 -11.04 6.31
CA GLY A 76 -9.34 -10.47 7.66
C GLY A 76 -8.12 -9.70 8.18
N SER A 77 -7.08 -9.54 7.38
CA SER A 77 -5.88 -8.78 7.77
C SER A 77 -6.18 -7.29 7.96
N LEU A 78 -5.38 -6.64 8.81
CA LEU A 78 -5.35 -5.19 8.90
C LEU A 78 -4.65 -4.63 7.65
N VAL A 79 -5.29 -3.72 6.92
CA VAL A 79 -4.76 -3.17 5.66
C VAL A 79 -4.37 -1.70 5.77
N ILE A 80 -3.25 -1.33 5.16
CA ILE A 80 -2.75 0.05 5.05
C ILE A 80 -2.43 0.33 3.58
N ASN A 81 -3.08 1.32 2.97
CA ASN A 81 -2.81 1.69 1.57
C ASN A 81 -1.65 2.70 1.46
N GLY A 82 -1.17 2.91 0.23
CA GLY A 82 0.00 3.76 -0.04
C GLY A 82 -0.21 5.25 0.26
N LEU A 83 -1.46 5.69 0.42
CA LEU A 83 -1.79 7.09 0.71
C LEU A 83 -1.19 7.55 2.03
N GLU A 84 -1.21 6.70 3.06
CA GLU A 84 -0.63 7.02 4.36
C GLU A 84 0.87 7.35 4.21
N MET A 85 1.61 6.50 3.48
CA MET A 85 3.02 6.75 3.20
C MET A 85 3.22 8.04 2.40
N LEU A 86 2.43 8.26 1.34
CA LEU A 86 2.52 9.43 0.47
C LEU A 86 2.30 10.75 1.24
N VAL A 87 1.30 10.79 2.13
CA VAL A 87 1.00 11.96 2.96
C VAL A 87 2.12 12.19 3.98
N HIS A 88 2.50 11.14 4.72
CA HIS A 88 3.46 11.28 5.81
C HIS A 88 4.87 11.64 5.32
N GLN A 89 5.33 11.07 4.20
CA GLN A 89 6.63 11.45 3.62
C GLN A 89 6.63 12.92 3.13
N GLY A 90 5.50 13.38 2.57
CA GLY A 90 5.33 14.77 2.16
C GLY A 90 5.31 15.72 3.36
N ALA A 91 4.64 15.32 4.45
CA ALA A 91 4.56 16.08 5.69
C ALA A 91 5.94 16.27 6.33
N ILE A 92 6.74 15.19 6.40
CA ILE A 92 8.14 15.25 6.88
C ILE A 92 8.97 16.20 6.03
N SER A 93 8.81 16.15 4.70
CA SER A 93 9.53 17.03 3.78
C SER A 93 9.13 18.49 3.96
N PHE A 94 7.82 18.77 4.07
CA PHE A 94 7.28 20.11 4.33
C PHE A 94 7.83 20.70 5.63
N GLU A 95 7.83 19.92 6.71
CA GLU A 95 8.36 20.34 8.01
C GLU A 95 9.85 20.67 7.92
N ARG A 96 10.64 19.81 7.25
CA ARG A 96 12.09 20.02 7.07
C ARG A 96 12.41 21.28 6.27
N TRP A 97 11.61 21.63 5.27
CA TRP A 97 11.85 22.80 4.43
C TRP A 97 11.36 24.10 5.05
N THR A 98 10.23 24.07 5.74
CA THR A 98 9.54 25.28 6.21
C THR A 98 9.78 25.56 7.70
N GLY A 99 10.15 24.53 8.48
CA GLY A 99 10.16 24.58 9.94
C GLY A 99 8.76 24.66 10.57
N LEU A 100 7.69 24.53 9.77
CA LEU A 100 6.31 24.60 10.24
C LEU A 100 5.71 23.21 10.41
N LYS A 101 4.86 23.04 11.41
CA LYS A 101 4.11 21.80 11.62
C LYS A 101 3.19 21.53 10.41
N PRO A 102 3.27 20.36 9.77
CA PRO A 102 2.51 20.07 8.57
C PRO A 102 1.02 19.85 8.90
N PRO A 103 0.08 20.40 8.10
CA PRO A 103 -1.35 20.17 8.26
C PRO A 103 -1.77 18.83 7.63
N ILE A 104 -1.45 17.71 8.28
CA ILE A 104 -1.62 16.35 7.73
C ILE A 104 -3.03 16.09 7.20
N SER A 105 -4.08 16.48 7.93
CA SER A 105 -5.46 16.26 7.48
C SER A 105 -5.76 16.97 6.16
N VAL A 106 -5.32 18.22 6.01
CA VAL A 106 -5.50 19.00 4.79
C VAL A 106 -4.73 18.38 3.61
N MET A 107 -3.53 17.88 3.87
CA MET A 107 -2.72 17.19 2.84
C MET A 107 -3.41 15.91 2.36
N LYS A 108 -3.95 15.12 3.31
CA LYS A 108 -4.68 13.89 3.01
C LYS A 108 -5.96 14.17 2.22
N ASP A 109 -6.80 15.09 2.70
CA ASP A 109 -8.07 15.46 2.05
C ASP A 109 -7.84 15.94 0.60
N ALA A 110 -6.78 16.72 0.38
CA ALA A 110 -6.44 17.22 -0.95
C ALA A 110 -6.06 16.08 -1.93
N ILE A 111 -5.29 15.10 -1.47
CA ILE A 111 -4.88 13.95 -2.29
C ILE A 111 -6.07 13.02 -2.52
N GLU A 112 -6.85 12.70 -1.49
CA GLU A 112 -8.05 11.86 -1.63
C GLU A 112 -9.00 12.44 -2.67
N LYS A 113 -9.26 13.76 -2.61
CA LYS A 113 -10.09 14.43 -3.61
C LYS A 113 -9.54 14.28 -5.02
N HIS A 114 -8.22 14.36 -5.20
CA HIS A 114 -7.61 14.19 -6.52
C HIS A 114 -7.75 12.75 -7.04
N LEU A 115 -7.48 11.75 -6.19
CA LEU A 115 -7.59 10.33 -6.54
C LEU A 115 -9.04 9.91 -6.80
N MET A 116 -10.02 10.47 -6.08
CA MET A 116 -11.45 10.23 -6.31
C MET A 116 -11.96 10.82 -7.63
N VAL A 117 -11.40 11.95 -8.08
CA VAL A 117 -11.75 12.54 -9.39
C VAL A 117 -11.27 11.64 -10.53
N ASN A 118 -10.07 11.08 -10.43
CA ASN A 118 -9.54 10.15 -11.44
C ASN A 118 -10.37 8.85 -11.51
N PHE A 119 -10.97 8.41 -10.39
CA PHE A 119 -11.92 7.29 -10.39
C PHE A 119 -13.16 7.55 -11.26
N HIS A 120 -13.68 8.79 -11.31
CA HIS A 120 -14.88 9.12 -12.08
C HIS A 120 -14.60 9.34 -13.57
N GLU A 121 -13.39 9.79 -13.95
CA GLU A 121 -13.03 9.92 -15.37
C GLU A 121 -12.74 8.55 -16.03
N GLY A 122 -12.35 7.53 -15.25
CA GLY A 122 -12.10 6.16 -15.73
C GLY A 122 -13.28 5.18 -15.59
N SER A 123 -14.31 5.52 -14.82
CA SER A 123 -15.41 4.59 -14.49
C SER A 123 -16.73 5.07 -15.08
N ASN A 124 -17.12 4.53 -16.24
CA ASN A 124 -18.50 4.61 -16.73
C ASN A 124 -19.40 3.74 -15.84
N ILE A 125 -19.82 4.25 -14.69
CA ILE A 125 -20.81 3.61 -13.82
C ILE A 125 -21.96 4.60 -13.60
N PRO A 126 -23.18 4.30 -14.04
CA PRO A 126 -24.30 5.22 -13.91
C PRO A 126 -24.73 5.34 -12.46
N ASP A 127 -24.98 6.59 -12.04
CA ASP A 127 -25.54 6.95 -10.75
C ASP A 127 -26.71 6.04 -10.35
N ARG A 128 -26.52 5.21 -9.33
CA ARG A 128 -27.63 4.60 -8.60
C ARG A 128 -28.01 5.50 -7.44
N VAL A 129 -28.99 6.34 -7.75
CA VAL A 129 -29.75 7.19 -6.86
C VAL A 129 -30.35 6.39 -5.70
N HIS A 130 -30.28 6.97 -4.51
CA HIS A 130 -30.95 6.52 -3.29
C HIS A 130 -32.46 6.33 -3.49
N GLY A 131 -33.00 5.26 -2.90
CA GLY A 131 -34.42 5.00 -2.68
C GLY A 131 -34.59 3.95 -1.59
#